data_AF-A0A3P7DM81-F1
#
_entry.id   AF-A0A3P7DM81-F1
#
_cell.length_a   1.000
_cell.length_b   1.000
_cell.length_c   1.000
_cell.angle_alpha   90.00
_cell.angle_beta   90.00
_cell.angle_gamma   90.00
#
_symmetry.space_group_name_H-M   'P 1'
#
loop_
_entity.id
_entity.type
_entity.pdbx_description
1 polymer ?
#
loop_
_entity_poly.entity_id
_entity_poly.type
_entity_poly.pdbx_seq_one_letter_code
_entity_poly.pdbx_strand_id
1 'polypeptide(L)'
;MIFYADTEKESGNACPESTPWPCRTASFCLSFDFICDGEQDCPDGYDEDQEMCTASMQTPIMRENHHKRRPAKDYLVGFIQRYKDWLIPDFLGNGTPEELATKLVESPTIEDYSATAKLDKKQYGRFYQLMTGVAEGKQMQLLMLGMPLGAWAELYFLFNRIASSGFLHEESHE
;
A
#
# COMPACT_ATOMS: atom_id res chain seq x y z
N MET A 1 -29.66 38.20 -38.47
CA MET A 1 -28.30 37.62 -38.47
C MET A 1 -28.20 36.75 -37.24
N ILE A 2 -28.33 35.43 -37.42
CA ILE A 2 -28.19 34.44 -36.35
C ILE A 2 -26.90 33.69 -36.70
N PHE A 3 -25.90 33.79 -35.83
CA PHE A 3 -24.64 33.06 -35.98
C PHE A 3 -24.87 31.62 -35.50
N TYR A 4 -24.76 30.66 -36.42
CA TYR A 4 -24.55 29.26 -36.08
C TYR A 4 -23.08 29.12 -35.65
N ALA A 5 -22.84 28.67 -34.42
CA ALA A 5 -21.50 28.28 -33.98
C ALA A 5 -21.26 26.85 -34.42
N ASP A 6 -20.23 26.69 -35.25
CA ASP A 6 -19.73 25.44 -35.82
C ASP A 6 -19.39 24.40 -34.75
N THR A 7 -19.71 23.16 -35.11
CA THR A 7 -19.34 21.91 -34.47
C THR A 7 -17.84 21.62 -34.58
N GLU A 8 -17.37 20.78 -33.66
CA GLU A 8 -16.09 20.03 -33.65
C GLU A 8 -14.91 20.65 -32.89
N LYS A 9 -14.80 20.28 -31.60
CA LYS A 9 -13.51 20.16 -30.91
C LYS A 9 -13.58 19.23 -29.69
N GLU A 10 -13.49 17.92 -29.91
CA GLU A 10 -13.20 16.94 -28.85
C GLU A 10 -11.88 16.24 -29.17
N SER A 11 -10.77 16.85 -28.75
CA SER A 11 -9.47 16.16 -28.66
C SER A 11 -8.59 16.82 -27.61
N GLY A 12 -8.41 16.12 -26.50
CA GLY A 12 -7.56 16.51 -25.37
C GLY A 12 -8.22 16.11 -24.05
N ASN A 13 -7.66 15.11 -23.36
CA ASN A 13 -8.16 14.61 -22.08
C ASN A 13 -8.46 15.80 -21.13
N ALA A 14 -9.66 15.87 -20.56
CA ALA A 14 -10.11 16.95 -19.67
C ALA A 14 -9.46 16.89 -18.26
N CYS A 15 -8.27 16.30 -18.15
CA CYS A 15 -7.59 16.00 -16.90
C CYS A 15 -6.40 16.95 -16.66
N PRO A 16 -6.21 17.47 -15.44
CA PRO A 16 -5.04 18.27 -15.08
C PRO A 16 -3.71 17.51 -15.28
N GLU A 17 -2.61 18.22 -15.53
CA GLU A 17 -1.28 17.60 -15.67
C GLU A 17 -0.84 16.80 -14.42
N SER A 18 -1.30 17.17 -13.23
CA SER A 18 -1.02 16.45 -11.98
C SER A 18 -1.72 15.09 -11.87
N THR A 19 -2.82 14.92 -12.59
CA THR A 19 -3.65 13.71 -12.58
C THR A 19 -4.13 13.47 -14.01
N PRO A 20 -3.24 13.07 -14.93
CA PRO A 20 -3.52 13.11 -16.37
C PRO A 20 -4.43 11.97 -16.85
N TRP A 21 -4.80 11.03 -15.98
CA TRP A 21 -5.46 9.78 -16.36
C TRP A 21 -6.96 9.77 -16.05
N PRO A 22 -7.86 9.82 -17.05
CA PRO A 22 -9.31 9.78 -16.81
C PRO A 22 -9.83 8.37 -16.52
N CYS A 23 -10.75 8.24 -15.56
CA CYS A 23 -11.59 7.05 -15.40
C CYS A 23 -12.59 6.94 -16.57
N ARG A 24 -13.03 5.71 -16.89
CA ARG A 24 -13.90 5.47 -18.06
C ARG A 24 -15.33 5.96 -17.85
N THR A 25 -15.90 5.72 -16.67
CA THR A 25 -17.30 6.05 -16.38
C THR A 25 -17.46 7.40 -15.65
N ALA A 26 -16.38 7.93 -15.08
CA ALA A 26 -16.42 9.13 -14.25
C ALA A 26 -15.49 10.22 -14.79
N SER A 27 -15.86 11.49 -14.58
CA SER A 27 -14.99 12.65 -14.79
C SER A 27 -13.94 12.79 -13.66
N PHE A 28 -13.41 11.66 -13.20
CA PHE A 28 -12.37 11.59 -12.17
C PHE A 28 -11.05 11.30 -12.86
N CYS A 29 -9.98 11.94 -12.39
CA CYS A 29 -8.66 11.78 -12.96
C CYS A 29 -7.66 11.35 -11.89
N LEU A 30 -6.78 10.43 -12.27
CA LEU A 30 -5.79 9.80 -11.40
C LEU A 30 -4.36 10.20 -11.79
N SER A 31 -3.47 10.19 -10.80
CA SER A 31 -2.02 10.13 -11.05
C SER A 31 -1.65 8.73 -11.56
N PHE A 32 -0.53 8.60 -12.25
CA PHE A 32 0.01 7.28 -12.64
C PHE A 32 0.29 6.36 -11.45
N ASP A 33 0.50 6.92 -10.25
CA ASP A 33 0.73 6.15 -9.03
C ASP A 33 -0.49 5.32 -8.59
N PHE A 34 -1.70 5.71 -9.02
CA PHE A 34 -2.98 5.07 -8.72
C PHE A 34 -3.47 4.15 -9.86
N ILE A 35 -2.59 3.81 -10.80
CA ILE A 35 -2.93 2.91 -11.91
C ILE A 35 -2.24 1.57 -11.68
N CYS A 36 -3.04 0.51 -11.58
CA CYS A 36 -2.58 -0.86 -11.31
C CYS A 36 -1.83 -0.98 -9.98
N ASP A 37 -2.26 -0.23 -8.97
CA ASP A 37 -1.69 -0.20 -7.63
C ASP A 37 -2.33 -1.24 -6.69
N GLY A 38 -3.40 -1.89 -7.15
CA GLY A 38 -4.16 -2.91 -6.44
C GLY A 38 -5.28 -2.36 -5.55
N GLU A 39 -5.64 -1.08 -5.70
CA GLU A 39 -6.82 -0.45 -5.14
C GLU A 39 -7.77 0.00 -6.25
N GLN A 40 -9.08 -0.06 -5.98
CA GLN A 40 -10.06 0.44 -6.93
C GLN A 40 -10.23 1.95 -6.69
N ASP A 41 -9.46 2.76 -7.39
CA ASP A 41 -9.52 4.21 -7.36
C ASP A 41 -10.54 4.78 -8.37
N CYS A 42 -10.80 4.08 -9.49
CA CYS A 42 -11.94 4.40 -10.33
C CYS A 42 -13.24 3.72 -9.81
N PRO A 43 -14.40 4.40 -9.91
CA PRO A 43 -15.70 3.80 -9.52
C PRO A 43 -16.05 2.50 -10.26
N ASP A 44 -15.49 2.30 -11.45
CA ASP A 44 -15.64 1.12 -12.29
C ASP A 44 -14.45 0.15 -12.23
N GLY A 45 -13.42 0.45 -11.43
CA GLY A 45 -12.19 -0.36 -11.32
C GLY A 45 -11.36 -0.43 -12.60
N TYR A 46 -11.56 0.55 -13.50
CA TYR A 46 -10.86 0.59 -14.79
C TYR A 46 -9.34 0.80 -14.66
N ASP A 47 -8.93 1.52 -13.63
CA ASP A 47 -7.54 1.68 -13.19
C ASP A 47 -6.84 0.35 -12.86
N GLU A 48 -7.60 -0.67 -12.48
CA GLU A 48 -7.11 -2.02 -12.16
C GLU A 48 -7.46 -3.06 -13.23
N ASP A 49 -7.98 -2.62 -14.39
CA ASP A 49 -8.37 -3.52 -15.46
C ASP A 49 -7.15 -4.26 -16.02
N GLN A 50 -7.24 -5.59 -16.09
CA GLN A 50 -6.14 -6.44 -16.51
C GLN A 50 -5.66 -6.16 -17.94
N GLU A 51 -6.54 -5.73 -18.84
CA GLU A 51 -6.16 -5.32 -20.20
C GLU A 51 -5.39 -4.00 -20.20
N MET A 52 -5.68 -3.10 -19.25
CA MET A 52 -4.99 -1.82 -19.08
C MET A 52 -3.62 -1.96 -18.42
N CYS A 53 -3.51 -2.85 -17.44
CA CYS A 53 -2.28 -3.12 -16.72
C CYS A 53 -1.22 -3.87 -17.56
N THR A 54 -1.48 -4.11 -18.85
CA THR A 54 -0.58 -4.85 -19.75
C THR A 54 0.70 -4.10 -20.11
N ALA A 55 0.72 -2.75 -20.10
CA ALA A 55 1.92 -1.96 -20.36
C ALA A 55 2.96 -2.07 -19.24
N SER A 56 2.52 -2.26 -17.99
CA SER A 56 3.34 -2.62 -16.83
C SER A 56 3.80 -4.10 -16.82
N MET A 57 3.36 -4.92 -17.78
CA MET A 57 3.64 -6.37 -17.84
C MET A 57 4.66 -6.78 -18.94
N GLN A 58 5.33 -5.83 -19.60
CA GLN A 58 6.18 -6.12 -20.76
C GLN A 58 7.63 -6.50 -20.44
N THR A 59 8.04 -6.50 -19.16
CA THR A 59 9.32 -7.13 -18.80
C THR A 59 9.09 -8.57 -18.31
N PRO A 60 9.84 -9.57 -18.82
CA PRO A 60 9.70 -10.97 -18.38
C PRO A 60 10.03 -11.19 -16.89
N ILE A 61 10.60 -10.19 -16.22
CA ILE A 61 10.97 -10.20 -14.79
C ILE A 61 9.78 -9.78 -13.89
N MET A 62 8.70 -9.21 -14.45
CA MET A 62 7.59 -8.61 -13.67
C MET A 62 6.31 -9.45 -13.61
N ARG A 63 6.31 -10.69 -14.13
CA ARG A 63 5.18 -11.59 -14.00
C ARG A 63 5.05 -12.25 -12.61
N GLU A 64 6.07 -12.17 -11.75
CA GLU A 64 6.00 -12.67 -10.37
C GLU A 64 5.59 -11.61 -9.33
N ASN A 65 5.52 -10.33 -9.70
CA ASN A 65 5.46 -9.21 -8.75
C ASN A 65 4.23 -8.30 -8.86
N HIS A 66 3.18 -8.68 -9.59
CA HIS A 66 2.00 -7.83 -9.74
C HIS A 66 0.95 -7.99 -8.63
N HIS A 67 1.13 -8.93 -7.69
CA HIS A 67 0.24 -9.11 -6.52
C HIS A 67 0.94 -8.83 -5.17
N LYS A 68 2.17 -8.30 -5.20
CA LYS A 68 3.06 -8.12 -4.03
C LYS A 68 3.57 -6.68 -3.88
N ARG A 69 2.78 -5.67 -4.29
CA ARG A 69 3.17 -4.27 -4.09
C ARG A 69 2.95 -3.89 -2.63
N ARG A 70 3.99 -3.35 -1.98
CA ARG A 70 3.88 -2.80 -0.62
C ARG A 70 2.94 -1.59 -0.62
N PRO A 71 2.29 -1.25 0.50
CA PRO A 71 1.46 -0.06 0.60
C PRO A 71 2.23 1.22 0.27
N ALA A 72 1.55 2.23 -0.27
CA ALA A 72 2.13 3.55 -0.40
C ALA A 72 2.55 4.10 0.98
N LYS A 73 3.73 4.74 1.01
CA LYS A 73 4.34 5.24 2.24
C LYS A 73 3.40 6.18 3.00
N ASP A 74 2.70 7.08 2.30
CA ASP A 74 1.86 8.10 2.93
C ASP A 74 0.71 7.51 3.74
N TYR A 75 0.12 6.41 3.28
CA TYR A 75 -0.91 5.68 4.04
C TYR A 75 -0.32 5.05 5.31
N LEU A 76 0.88 4.46 5.23
CA LEU A 76 1.58 3.93 6.40
C LEU A 76 1.93 5.03 7.40
N VAL A 77 2.40 6.19 6.94
CA VAL A 77 2.67 7.35 7.80
C VAL A 77 1.40 7.77 8.54
N GLY A 78 0.29 7.94 7.83
CA GLY A 78 -0.99 8.31 8.42
C GLY A 78 -1.47 7.32 9.48
N PHE A 79 -1.39 6.02 9.19
CA PHE A 79 -1.76 4.96 10.11
C PHE A 79 -0.86 4.94 11.36
N ILE A 80 0.47 4.96 11.17
CA ILE A 80 1.45 4.93 12.27
C ILE A 80 1.30 6.17 13.14
N GLN A 81 1.08 7.34 12.55
CA GLN A 81 0.82 8.58 13.30
C GLN A 81 -0.44 8.48 14.17
N ARG A 82 -1.52 7.88 13.63
CA ARG A 82 -2.79 7.73 14.34
C ARG A 82 -2.69 6.75 15.52
N TYR A 83 -1.92 5.68 15.35
CA TYR A 83 -1.77 4.60 16.34
C TYR A 83 -0.39 4.54 17.00
N LYS A 84 0.33 5.67 17.02
CA LYS A 84 1.70 5.77 17.52
C LYS A 84 1.87 5.24 18.94
N ASP A 85 0.90 5.49 19.82
CA ASP A 85 0.98 5.13 21.24
C ASP A 85 0.89 3.60 21.45
N TRP A 86 0.36 2.88 20.46
CA TRP A 86 0.31 1.43 20.45
C TRP A 86 1.51 0.81 19.72
N LEU A 87 1.92 1.41 18.60
CA LEU A 87 2.96 0.85 17.72
C LEU A 87 4.39 1.18 18.16
N ILE A 88 4.60 2.38 18.71
CA ILE A 88 5.92 2.94 19.03
C ILE A 88 6.04 3.08 20.56
N PRO A 89 7.09 2.54 21.20
CA PRO A 89 8.20 1.79 20.61
C PRO A 89 7.95 0.27 20.55
N ASP A 90 6.77 -0.18 20.99
CA ASP A 90 6.51 -1.58 21.34
C ASP A 90 6.63 -2.59 20.20
N PHE A 91 6.38 -2.17 18.95
CA PHE A 91 6.42 -3.02 17.77
C PHE A 91 7.42 -2.51 16.73
N LEU A 92 7.35 -1.23 16.39
CA LEU A 92 8.12 -0.65 15.28
C LEU A 92 9.50 -0.10 15.71
N GLY A 93 9.82 -0.15 17.00
CA GLY A 93 11.06 0.43 17.52
C GLY A 93 10.95 1.94 17.74
N ASN A 94 12.10 2.58 17.97
CA ASN A 94 12.16 4.03 18.22
C ASN A 94 12.34 4.80 16.91
N GLY A 95 11.54 5.85 16.71
CA GLY A 95 11.63 6.72 15.54
C GLY A 95 10.36 7.53 15.32
N THR A 96 10.40 8.40 14.32
CA THR A 96 9.19 9.10 13.84
C THR A 96 8.35 8.19 12.95
N PRO A 97 7.03 8.43 12.82
CA PRO A 97 6.18 7.68 11.89
C PRO A 97 6.69 7.68 10.45
N GLU A 98 7.26 8.81 10.03
CA GLU A 98 7.86 9.00 8.70
C GLU A 98 9.01 8.02 8.46
N GLU A 99 9.98 7.98 9.40
CA GLU A 99 11.15 7.12 9.32
C GLU A 99 10.77 5.64 9.38
N LEU A 100 9.82 5.29 10.24
CA LEU A 100 9.39 3.90 10.44
C LEU A 100 8.58 3.38 9.24
N ALA A 101 7.71 4.22 8.65
CA ALA A 101 7.00 3.91 7.42
C ALA A 101 7.97 3.67 6.26
N THR A 102 8.97 4.56 6.08
CA THR A 102 10.01 4.38 5.06
C THR A 102 10.73 3.05 5.24
N LYS A 103 11.17 2.71 6.46
CA LYS A 103 11.84 1.43 6.74
C LYS A 103 10.95 0.23 6.41
N LEU A 104 9.66 0.26 6.74
CA LEU A 104 8.73 -0.83 6.43
C LEU A 104 8.55 -1.04 4.92
N VAL A 105 8.57 0.04 4.14
CA VAL A 105 8.47 -0.03 2.68
C VAL A 105 9.78 -0.51 2.05
N GLU A 106 10.91 -0.05 2.56
CA GLU A 106 12.23 -0.35 1.99
C GLU A 106 12.77 -1.74 2.38
N SER A 107 12.46 -2.23 3.58
CA SER A 107 13.00 -3.50 4.08
C SER A 107 12.33 -4.71 3.42
N PRO A 108 13.08 -5.57 2.70
CA PRO A 108 12.54 -6.76 2.05
C PRO A 108 11.97 -7.77 3.04
N THR A 109 12.68 -8.03 4.14
CA THR A 109 12.32 -9.02 5.15
C THR A 109 12.09 -8.40 6.53
N ILE A 110 11.46 -9.16 7.42
CA ILE A 110 11.28 -8.77 8.81
C ILE A 110 12.63 -8.65 9.56
N GLU A 111 13.62 -9.45 9.17
CA GLU A 111 14.99 -9.39 9.67
C GLU A 111 15.69 -8.09 9.24
N ASP A 112 15.55 -7.70 7.97
CA ASP A 112 16.11 -6.45 7.43
C ASP A 112 15.49 -5.22 8.14
N TYR A 113 14.17 -5.27 8.37
CA TYR A 113 13.48 -4.24 9.13
C TYR A 113 14.00 -4.18 10.56
N SER A 114 14.12 -5.33 11.23
CA SER A 114 14.61 -5.45 12.60
C SER A 114 16.00 -4.84 12.76
N ALA A 115 16.91 -5.13 11.82
CA ALA A 115 18.26 -4.57 11.80
C ALA A 115 18.26 -3.05 11.58
N THR A 116 17.46 -2.55 10.64
CA THR A 116 17.40 -1.12 10.27
C THR A 116 16.68 -0.27 11.31
N ALA A 117 15.63 -0.81 11.95
CA ALA A 117 14.90 -0.19 13.05
C ALA A 117 15.59 -0.38 14.41
N LYS A 118 16.62 -1.24 14.48
CA LYS A 118 17.37 -1.58 15.70
C LYS A 118 16.44 -2.10 16.80
N LEU A 119 15.58 -3.05 16.45
CA LEU A 119 14.64 -3.65 17.40
C LEU A 119 15.39 -4.47 18.45
N ASP A 120 14.97 -4.35 19.71
CA ASP A 120 15.37 -5.29 20.75
C ASP A 120 14.64 -6.64 20.59
N LYS A 121 15.08 -7.67 21.32
CA LYS A 121 14.50 -9.02 21.22
C LYS A 121 13.00 -9.07 21.55
N LYS A 122 12.53 -8.24 22.47
CA LYS A 122 11.13 -8.18 22.89
C LYS A 122 10.30 -7.46 21.82
N GLN A 123 10.79 -6.34 21.28
CA GLN A 123 10.19 -5.61 20.17
C GLN A 123 10.08 -6.49 18.93
N TYR A 124 11.15 -7.19 18.56
CA TYR A 124 11.14 -8.15 17.45
C TYR A 124 10.07 -9.23 17.62
N GLY A 125 10.01 -9.86 18.80
CA GLY A 125 9.00 -10.89 19.07
C GLY A 125 7.56 -10.36 18.97
N ARG A 126 7.31 -9.15 19.47
CA ARG A 126 5.99 -8.49 19.37
C ARG A 126 5.66 -8.12 17.92
N PHE A 127 6.63 -7.60 17.16
CA PHE A 127 6.47 -7.26 15.76
C PHE A 127 6.19 -8.50 14.91
N TYR A 128 6.91 -9.59 15.13
CA TYR A 128 6.66 -10.87 14.49
C TYR A 128 5.23 -11.38 14.78
N GLN A 129 4.78 -11.32 16.04
CA GLN A 129 3.40 -11.68 16.41
C GLN A 129 2.34 -10.78 15.76
N LEU A 130 2.62 -9.48 15.62
CA LEU A 130 1.76 -8.56 14.91
C LEU A 130 1.66 -8.92 13.43
N MET A 131 2.78 -9.07 12.73
CA MET A 131 2.82 -9.37 11.30
C MET A 131 2.19 -10.72 10.98
N THR A 132 2.51 -11.77 11.75
CA THR A 132 1.88 -13.10 11.58
C THR A 132 0.39 -13.08 11.90
N GLY A 133 -0.02 -12.38 12.97
CA GLY A 133 -1.42 -12.22 13.31
C GLY A 133 -2.22 -11.48 12.23
N VAL A 134 -1.62 -10.49 11.56
CA VAL A 134 -2.22 -9.83 10.39
C VAL A 134 -2.31 -10.81 9.21
N ALA A 135 -1.22 -11.48 8.86
CA ALA A 135 -1.16 -12.42 7.73
C ALA A 135 -2.21 -13.54 7.84
N GLU A 136 -2.45 -14.04 9.05
CA GLU A 136 -3.39 -15.12 9.33
C GLU A 136 -4.82 -14.62 9.61
N GLY A 137 -5.08 -13.32 9.59
CA GLY A 137 -6.42 -12.78 9.86
C GLY A 137 -6.85 -12.88 11.34
N LYS A 138 -5.92 -13.03 12.29
CA LYS A 138 -6.20 -13.29 13.72
C LYS A 138 -6.51 -12.01 14.50
N GLN A 139 -7.62 -11.35 14.16
CA GLN A 139 -8.04 -10.09 14.80
C GLN A 139 -8.08 -10.17 16.34
N MET A 140 -8.64 -11.25 16.90
CA MET A 140 -8.78 -11.41 18.35
C MET A 140 -7.41 -11.51 19.05
N GLN A 141 -6.43 -12.13 18.41
CA GLN A 141 -5.06 -12.18 18.94
C GLN A 141 -4.45 -10.77 18.98
N LEU A 142 -4.65 -9.97 17.94
CA LEU A 142 -4.12 -8.60 17.92
C LEU A 142 -4.79 -7.70 18.95
N LEU A 143 -6.09 -7.90 19.23
CA LEU A 143 -6.76 -7.23 20.35
C LEU A 143 -6.09 -7.57 21.69
N MET A 144 -5.70 -8.84 21.90
CA MET A 144 -4.95 -9.25 23.10
C MET A 144 -3.53 -8.67 23.14
N LEU A 145 -2.94 -8.34 21.99
CA LEU A 145 -1.68 -7.58 21.88
C LEU A 145 -1.87 -6.05 22.05
N GLY A 146 -3.08 -5.61 22.40
CA GLY A 146 -3.36 -4.20 22.70
C GLY A 146 -3.82 -3.37 21.50
N MET A 147 -4.19 -4.00 20.38
CA MET A 147 -4.72 -3.28 19.22
C MET A 147 -5.95 -2.44 19.60
N PRO A 148 -5.96 -1.13 19.29
CA PRO A 148 -7.13 -0.28 19.51
C PRO A 148 -8.37 -0.79 18.77
N LEU A 149 -9.54 -0.67 19.41
CA LEU A 149 -10.81 -1.02 18.79
C LEU A 149 -11.02 -0.20 17.51
N GLY A 150 -11.41 -0.86 16.42
CA GLY A 150 -11.60 -0.24 15.12
C GLY A 150 -10.34 -0.11 14.25
N ALA A 151 -9.14 -0.35 14.78
CA ALA A 151 -7.90 -0.29 13.99
C ALA A 151 -7.75 -1.46 13.00
N TRP A 152 -8.49 -2.56 13.20
CA TRP A 152 -8.31 -3.81 12.45
C TRP A 152 -8.42 -3.65 10.94
N ALA A 153 -9.43 -2.93 10.44
CA ALA A 153 -9.67 -2.86 9.00
C ALA A 153 -8.49 -2.18 8.27
N GLU A 154 -8.05 -1.02 8.76
CA GLU A 154 -6.92 -0.26 8.21
C GLU A 154 -5.59 -1.00 8.42
N LEU A 155 -5.38 -1.58 9.62
CA LEU A 155 -4.20 -2.40 9.91
C LEU A 155 -4.11 -3.59 8.95
N TYR A 156 -5.19 -4.36 8.83
CA TYR A 156 -5.23 -5.54 7.99
C TYR A 156 -4.97 -5.15 6.54
N PHE A 157 -5.65 -4.13 6.03
CA PHE A 157 -5.44 -3.66 4.66
C PHE A 157 -3.97 -3.31 4.37
N LEU A 158 -3.32 -2.52 5.23
CA LEU A 158 -1.94 -2.07 5.02
C LEU A 158 -0.91 -3.18 5.30
N PHE A 159 -0.98 -3.80 6.47
CA PHE A 159 0.05 -4.74 6.92
C PHE A 159 -0.08 -6.12 6.27
N ASN A 160 -1.27 -6.50 5.77
CA ASN A 160 -1.42 -7.74 5.01
C ASN A 160 -0.69 -7.66 3.67
N ARG A 161 -0.72 -6.50 2.98
CA ARG A 161 0.06 -6.28 1.75
C ARG A 161 1.57 -6.44 2.01
N ILE A 162 2.06 -5.97 3.15
CA ILE A 162 3.45 -6.19 3.59
C ILE A 162 3.71 -7.68 3.86
N ALA A 163 2.87 -8.34 4.66
CA ALA A 163 3.06 -9.75 4.99
C ALA A 163 3.04 -10.65 3.74
N SER A 164 2.13 -10.39 2.80
CA SER A 164 1.99 -11.14 1.54
C SER A 164 3.10 -10.84 0.53
N SER A 165 3.93 -9.80 0.73
CA SER A 165 5.05 -9.49 -0.17
C SER A 165 6.25 -10.44 -0.01
N GLY A 166 6.15 -11.45 0.87
CA GLY A 166 7.28 -12.30 1.26
C GLY A 166 8.04 -11.79 2.49
N PHE A 167 7.56 -10.71 3.13
CA PHE A 167 8.22 -10.08 4.28
C PHE A 167 8.45 -11.03 5.48
N LEU A 168 7.62 -12.07 5.61
CA LEU A 168 7.68 -13.06 6.69
C LEU A 168 8.39 -14.37 6.31
N HIS A 169 8.76 -14.55 5.04
CA HIS A 169 9.42 -15.77 4.58
C HIS A 169 10.90 -15.49 4.35
N GLU A 170 11.76 -16.24 5.03
CA GLU A 170 13.14 -16.40 4.58
C GLU A 170 13.08 -17.07 3.21
N GLU A 171 13.55 -16.40 2.15
CA GLU A 171 13.84 -17.10 0.90
C GLU A 171 14.97 -18.10 1.18
N SER A 172 14.60 -19.33 1.52
CA SER A 172 15.50 -20.47 1.39
C SER A 172 15.72 -20.68 -0.11
N HIS A 173 16.73 -19.99 -0.65
CA HIS A 173 17.29 -20.34 -1.94
C HIS A 173 17.85 -21.77 -1.82
N GLU A 174 17.14 -22.73 -2.42
CA GLU A 174 17.64 -24.06 -2.73
C GLU A 174 18.19 -24.10 -4.16
#